data_AF-A0A1I0YPC0-F1
#
_entry.id   AF-A0A1I0YPC0-F1
#
_cell.length_a   1.000
_cell.length_b   1.000
_cell.length_c   1.000
_cell.angle_alpha   90.00
_cell.angle_beta   90.00
_cell.angle_gamma   90.00
#
_symmetry.space_group_name_H-M   'P 1'
#
loop_
_entity.id
_entity.type
_entity.pdbx_description
1 polymer ?
#
loop_
_entity_poly.entity_id
_entity_poly.type
_entity_poly.pdbx_seq_one_letter_code
_entity_poly.pdbx_strand_id
1 'polypeptide(L)'
;MCDDVLLELVQNQDRKTGDYNDFWDERNYVKDAENVEASVFVVHGLHDWNTKTKHFSQWWEALGENDVDRKLWLHQGEHEEPDYHDWQETKHRWFDYWLYGIENGIMDEPIVDVQREDGTWHQQDDWPQDETTLHFKAGTDGESGILSVDSIVNNPMDTEYFLDNQSMRDDEIIDDIELSNSDRLAYLSPELTEQVRISGTPEIKIEASIDRPVTNLTALLVDYDGESPEIITRGWMDPQNLESSSESVPLTPNQEYTFTWDMQPHDYVFEPRNQIGIVLDQSDWGEFQYTIRPDPGAELTVLPALSELTLPIVGDDDALRVTADSMESLVESLEEEGEFGNSDDARSLMLHLTSVSHYENQEEAEKVVKHMEEGFQDLLEYQRDNELISERAYNTLIAHTDYLIKKWQ
;
A
#
# COMPACT_ATOMS: atom_id res chain seq x y z
N MET A 1 -32.86 6.46 26.24
CA MET A 1 -32.00 7.57 26.69
C MET A 1 -32.87 8.79 26.95
N CYS A 2 -32.44 9.70 27.82
CA CYS A 2 -33.09 10.99 28.00
C CYS A 2 -32.83 11.88 26.77
N ASP A 3 -33.83 12.62 26.30
CA ASP A 3 -33.72 13.45 25.09
C ASP A 3 -32.56 14.46 25.15
N ASP A 4 -32.30 15.03 26.32
CA ASP A 4 -31.20 15.97 26.54
C ASP A 4 -29.82 15.34 26.28
N VAL A 5 -29.63 14.08 26.66
CA VAL A 5 -28.36 13.34 26.42
C VAL A 5 -28.18 13.08 24.93
N LEU A 6 -29.27 12.74 24.22
CA LEU A 6 -29.20 12.53 22.78
C LEU A 6 -28.85 13.83 22.03
N LEU A 7 -29.43 14.96 22.47
CA LEU A 7 -29.12 16.27 21.89
C LEU A 7 -27.65 16.65 22.08
N GLU A 8 -27.10 16.42 23.28
CA GLU A 8 -25.69 16.65 23.58
C GLU A 8 -24.78 15.78 22.69
N LEU A 9 -25.06 14.48 22.56
CA LEU A 9 -24.32 13.58 21.67
C LEU A 9 -24.36 14.05 20.21
N VAL A 10 -25.55 14.40 19.70
CA VAL A 10 -25.72 14.84 18.31
C VAL A 10 -25.00 16.15 18.02
N GLN A 11 -24.93 17.05 19.01
CA GLN A 11 -24.22 18.31 18.88
C GLN A 11 -22.70 18.11 18.94
N ASN A 12 -22.21 17.35 19.92
CA ASN A 12 -20.77 17.27 20.22
C ASN A 12 -20.02 16.27 19.33
N GLN A 13 -20.70 15.31 18.70
CA GLN A 13 -20.07 14.49 17.65
C GLN A 13 -19.63 15.29 16.41
N ASP A 14 -20.09 16.54 16.28
CA ASP A 14 -19.76 17.51 15.23
C ASP A 14 -19.64 16.95 13.80
N ARG A 15 -20.66 16.24 13.32
CA ARG A 15 -20.71 15.69 11.94
C ARG A 15 -20.70 16.76 10.83
N LYS A 16 -20.66 18.04 11.17
CA LYS A 16 -20.62 19.12 10.16
C LYS A 16 -19.19 19.40 9.72
N THR A 17 -18.24 19.39 10.65
CA THR A 17 -16.81 19.53 10.37
C THR A 17 -16.13 18.17 10.34
N GLY A 18 -16.52 17.26 11.24
CA GLY A 18 -15.78 16.03 11.49
C GLY A 18 -14.53 16.21 12.35
N ASP A 19 -14.25 17.43 12.83
CA ASP A 19 -13.06 17.77 13.60
C ASP A 19 -13.02 17.01 14.95
N TYR A 20 -11.83 16.61 15.35
CA TYR A 20 -11.55 16.14 16.71
C TYR A 20 -11.79 17.27 17.71
N ASN A 21 -12.34 16.95 18.87
CA ASN A 21 -12.67 17.95 19.89
C ASN A 21 -12.70 17.30 21.28
N ASP A 22 -12.90 18.10 22.33
CA ASP A 22 -12.92 17.63 23.73
C ASP A 22 -13.88 16.44 23.95
N PHE A 23 -15.01 16.40 23.24
CA PHE A 23 -15.95 15.28 23.34
C PHE A 23 -15.36 13.97 22.81
N TRP A 24 -14.58 14.00 21.72
CA TRP A 24 -13.85 12.83 21.26
C TRP A 24 -12.62 12.55 22.14
N ASP A 25 -11.94 13.58 22.63
CA ASP A 25 -10.74 13.42 23.46
C ASP A 25 -11.01 12.72 24.79
N GLU A 26 -12.14 13.01 25.44
CA GLU A 26 -12.59 12.28 26.63
C GLU A 26 -12.76 10.76 26.42
N ARG A 27 -12.84 10.30 25.17
CA ARG A 27 -13.05 8.90 24.77
C ARG A 27 -11.82 8.28 24.11
N ASN A 28 -10.72 9.01 24.04
CA ASN A 28 -9.46 8.52 23.53
C ASN A 28 -8.68 7.83 24.67
N TYR A 29 -8.69 6.50 24.69
CA TYR A 29 -7.97 5.72 25.71
C TYR A 29 -6.48 5.57 25.43
N VAL A 30 -6.04 5.79 24.18
CA VAL A 30 -4.63 5.65 23.78
C VAL A 30 -3.75 6.61 24.57
N LYS A 31 -4.23 7.84 24.83
CA LYS A 31 -3.49 8.85 25.61
C LYS A 31 -3.24 8.47 27.07
N ASP A 32 -4.00 7.49 27.60
CA ASP A 32 -3.93 7.04 28.99
C ASP A 32 -3.21 5.68 29.12
N ALA A 33 -2.57 5.18 28.04
CA ALA A 33 -1.88 3.88 28.02
C ALA A 33 -0.80 3.73 29.11
N GLU A 34 -0.17 4.83 29.54
CA GLU A 34 0.80 4.85 30.65
C GLU A 34 0.24 4.35 31.99
N ASN A 35 -1.09 4.34 32.14
CA ASN A 35 -1.77 3.89 33.36
C ASN A 35 -2.11 2.40 33.32
N VAL A 36 -1.77 1.67 32.25
CA VAL A 36 -2.07 0.25 32.10
C VAL A 36 -1.04 -0.57 32.86
N GLU A 37 -1.48 -1.18 33.97
CA GLU A 37 -0.65 -2.10 34.77
C GLU A 37 -0.92 -3.58 34.43
N ALA A 38 -2.01 -3.88 33.73
CA ALA A 38 -2.40 -5.24 33.38
C ALA A 38 -1.71 -5.69 32.09
N SER A 39 -1.33 -6.96 32.01
CA SER A 39 -0.92 -7.58 30.75
C SER A 39 -2.06 -7.53 29.73
N VAL A 40 -1.77 -7.26 28.46
CA VAL A 40 -2.78 -7.10 27.41
C VAL A 40 -2.61 -8.14 26.29
N PHE A 41 -3.67 -8.89 26.00
CA PHE A 41 -3.73 -9.72 24.79
C PHE A 41 -4.67 -9.06 23.79
N VAL A 42 -4.11 -8.45 22.74
CA VAL A 42 -4.84 -7.81 21.65
C VAL A 42 -5.22 -8.85 20.61
N VAL A 43 -6.49 -8.84 20.18
CA VAL A 43 -7.02 -9.71 19.13
C VAL A 43 -7.77 -8.84 18.13
N HIS A 44 -7.54 -9.05 16.84
CA HIS A 44 -8.25 -8.28 15.82
C HIS A 44 -8.36 -9.01 14.48
N GLY A 45 -9.47 -8.78 13.78
CA GLY A 45 -9.67 -9.20 12.40
C GLY A 45 -9.06 -8.20 11.42
N LEU A 46 -8.30 -8.67 10.44
CA LEU A 46 -7.67 -7.85 9.40
C LEU A 46 -8.72 -7.28 8.42
N HIS A 47 -9.85 -7.97 8.25
CA HIS A 47 -10.98 -7.54 7.43
C HIS A 47 -12.12 -6.87 8.24
N ASP A 48 -11.88 -6.50 9.51
CA ASP A 48 -12.89 -5.81 10.31
C ASP A 48 -13.00 -4.33 9.88
N TRP A 49 -13.92 -4.06 8.96
CA TRP A 49 -14.25 -2.71 8.50
C TRP A 49 -15.27 -1.98 9.39
N ASN A 50 -15.77 -2.62 10.44
CA ASN A 50 -16.66 -2.01 11.44
C ASN A 50 -15.83 -1.33 12.54
N THR A 51 -15.00 -2.12 13.25
CA THR A 51 -13.97 -1.61 14.16
C THR A 51 -12.65 -1.70 13.41
N LYS A 52 -12.27 -0.65 12.70
CA LYS A 52 -11.12 -0.70 11.79
C LYS A 52 -9.80 -0.97 12.51
N THR A 53 -8.85 -1.57 11.79
CA THR A 53 -7.55 -2.00 12.29
C THR A 53 -6.70 -0.90 12.94
N LYS A 54 -6.90 0.38 12.56
CA LYS A 54 -6.22 1.51 13.22
C LYS A 54 -6.49 1.57 14.73
N HIS A 55 -7.64 1.06 15.19
CA HIS A 55 -7.94 0.99 16.63
C HIS A 55 -6.98 0.07 17.39
N PHE A 56 -6.70 -1.14 16.89
CA PHE A 56 -5.76 -2.02 17.57
C PHE A 56 -4.33 -1.52 17.40
N SER A 57 -3.98 -0.97 16.23
CA SER A 57 -2.62 -0.53 15.92
C SER A 57 -2.16 0.58 16.88
N GLN A 58 -2.94 1.65 16.99
CA GLN A 58 -2.63 2.77 17.90
C GLN A 58 -2.54 2.33 19.36
N TRP A 59 -3.43 1.40 19.76
CA TRP A 59 -3.40 0.85 21.11
C TRP A 59 -2.17 -0.04 21.34
N TRP A 60 -1.86 -0.89 20.37
CA TRP A 60 -0.68 -1.74 20.39
C TRP A 60 0.56 -0.88 20.59
N GLU A 61 0.83 0.07 19.69
CA GLU A 61 1.99 0.97 19.77
C GLU A 61 2.10 1.66 21.14
N ALA A 62 1.02 2.30 21.60
CA ALA A 62 1.01 3.00 22.89
C ALA A 62 1.29 2.08 24.10
N LEU A 63 0.85 0.82 24.07
CA LEU A 63 1.21 -0.16 25.11
C LEU A 63 2.71 -0.46 25.11
N GLY A 64 3.34 -0.51 23.93
CA GLY A 64 4.77 -0.80 23.79
C GLY A 64 5.65 0.33 24.26
N GLU A 65 5.29 1.56 23.92
CA GLU A 65 5.97 2.76 24.41
C GLU A 65 5.96 2.86 25.94
N ASN A 66 5.00 2.20 26.59
CA ASN A 66 4.83 2.15 28.04
C ASN A 66 5.29 0.82 28.67
N ASP A 67 6.05 0.00 27.93
CA ASP A 67 6.61 -1.27 28.41
C ASP A 67 5.54 -2.24 29.00
N VAL A 68 4.31 -2.19 28.49
CA VAL A 68 3.24 -3.09 28.95
C VAL A 68 3.44 -4.49 28.36
N ASP A 69 3.41 -5.51 29.22
CA ASP A 69 3.42 -6.90 28.78
C ASP A 69 2.23 -7.20 27.85
N ARG A 70 2.53 -7.50 26.58
CA ARG A 70 1.51 -7.58 25.53
C ARG A 70 1.75 -8.73 24.55
N LYS A 71 0.67 -9.23 23.96
CA LYS A 71 0.66 -10.19 22.84
C LYS A 71 -0.41 -9.78 21.82
N LEU A 72 -0.17 -10.03 20.54
CA LEU A 72 -1.04 -9.67 19.42
C LEU A 72 -1.46 -10.91 18.63
N TRP A 73 -2.75 -10.99 18.28
CA TRP A 73 -3.33 -12.06 17.48
C TRP A 73 -4.17 -11.46 16.34
N LEU A 74 -3.69 -11.59 15.11
CA LEU A 74 -4.34 -11.07 13.90
C LEU A 74 -4.91 -12.21 13.06
N HIS A 75 -6.22 -12.22 12.84
CA HIS A 75 -6.90 -13.22 12.02
C HIS A 75 -7.50 -12.60 10.75
N GLN A 76 -7.81 -13.42 9.75
CA GLN A 76 -8.36 -12.97 8.47
C GLN A 76 -9.87 -12.66 8.50
N GLY A 77 -10.50 -12.71 9.68
CA GLY A 77 -11.94 -12.50 9.83
C GLY A 77 -12.34 -11.03 9.85
N GLU A 78 -13.66 -10.80 9.81
CA GLU A 78 -14.27 -9.48 10.02
C GLU A 78 -14.50 -9.21 11.52
N HIS A 79 -15.68 -8.69 11.89
CA HIS A 79 -16.06 -8.33 13.25
C HIS A 79 -16.54 -9.53 14.09
N GLU A 80 -15.66 -10.51 14.30
CA GLU A 80 -15.96 -11.77 14.99
C GLU A 80 -14.86 -12.28 15.93
N GLU A 81 -15.20 -13.18 16.85
CA GLU A 81 -14.19 -13.88 17.68
C GLU A 81 -13.58 -15.03 16.86
N PRO A 82 -12.25 -15.24 16.91
CA PRO A 82 -11.64 -16.43 16.31
C PRO A 82 -12.19 -17.73 16.92
N ASP A 83 -12.59 -18.71 16.09
CA ASP A 83 -13.05 -20.04 16.53
C ASP A 83 -12.06 -21.15 16.13
N TYR A 84 -10.76 -20.87 16.25
CA TYR A 84 -9.68 -21.83 15.96
C TYR A 84 -9.24 -22.57 17.22
N HIS A 85 -8.84 -23.84 17.07
CA HIS A 85 -8.28 -24.61 18.19
C HIS A 85 -7.05 -23.92 18.80
N ASP A 86 -6.16 -23.43 17.94
CA ASP A 86 -4.91 -22.79 18.36
C ASP A 86 -5.15 -21.48 19.11
N TRP A 87 -6.20 -20.73 18.74
CA TRP A 87 -6.63 -19.56 19.51
C TRP A 87 -7.02 -19.93 20.94
N GLN A 88 -7.85 -20.96 21.12
CA GLN A 88 -8.28 -21.39 22.46
C GLN A 88 -7.09 -21.87 23.31
N GLU A 89 -6.13 -22.57 22.68
CA GLU A 89 -4.90 -23.02 23.35
C GLU A 89 -4.03 -21.83 23.78
N THR A 90 -3.73 -20.90 22.89
CA THR A 90 -2.91 -19.70 23.18
C THR A 90 -3.58 -18.83 24.24
N LYS A 91 -4.89 -18.59 24.14
CA LYS A 91 -5.68 -17.87 25.15
C LYS A 91 -5.61 -18.54 26.52
N HIS A 92 -5.73 -19.86 26.59
CA HIS A 92 -5.60 -20.59 27.85
C HIS A 92 -4.19 -20.44 28.44
N ARG A 93 -3.15 -20.59 27.63
CA ARG A 93 -1.76 -20.44 28.08
C ARG A 93 -1.48 -19.05 28.63
N TRP A 94 -1.99 -18.00 27.98
CA TRP A 94 -1.88 -16.63 28.46
C TRP A 94 -2.53 -16.45 29.84
N PHE A 95 -3.77 -16.91 30.01
CA PHE A 95 -4.45 -16.83 31.30
C PHE A 95 -3.79 -17.69 32.39
N ASP A 96 -3.31 -18.88 32.06
CA ASP A 96 -2.59 -19.75 32.99
C ASP A 96 -1.32 -19.07 33.55
N TYR A 97 -0.59 -18.34 32.69
CA TYR A 97 0.57 -17.56 33.10
C TYR A 97 0.16 -16.39 34.00
N TRP A 98 -0.69 -15.48 33.52
CA TRP A 98 -0.97 -14.21 34.21
C TRP A 98 -1.91 -14.33 35.42
N LEU A 99 -2.84 -15.29 35.42
CA LEU A 99 -3.81 -15.46 36.52
C LEU A 99 -3.42 -16.53 37.54
N TYR A 100 -2.68 -17.57 37.11
CA TYR A 100 -2.30 -18.69 37.97
C TYR A 100 -0.81 -18.82 38.23
N GLY A 101 0.05 -18.04 37.53
CA GLY A 101 1.49 -18.10 37.68
C GLY A 101 2.11 -19.40 37.15
N ILE A 102 1.49 -20.02 36.16
CA ILE A 102 1.97 -21.27 35.54
C ILE A 102 2.97 -20.92 34.43
N GLU A 103 4.24 -21.27 34.64
CA GLU A 103 5.29 -21.16 33.63
C GLU A 103 5.05 -22.20 32.51
N ASN A 104 4.54 -21.75 31.37
CA ASN A 104 4.17 -22.59 30.23
C ASN A 104 4.83 -22.15 28.90
N GLY A 105 5.81 -21.25 28.97
CA GLY A 105 6.57 -20.75 27.83
C GLY A 105 5.87 -19.68 26.97
N ILE A 106 4.64 -19.26 27.28
CA ILE A 106 3.91 -18.28 26.43
C ILE A 106 4.61 -16.92 26.32
N MET A 107 5.38 -16.54 27.35
CA MET A 107 6.15 -15.30 27.37
C MET A 107 7.54 -15.43 26.71
N ASP A 108 7.95 -16.66 26.34
CA ASP A 108 9.22 -16.92 25.64
C ASP A 108 9.02 -17.06 24.11
N GLU A 109 7.77 -17.02 23.64
CA GLU A 109 7.38 -17.11 22.24
C GLU A 109 7.32 -15.72 21.58
N PRO A 110 7.36 -15.64 20.24
CA PRO A 110 7.13 -14.39 19.54
C PRO A 110 5.79 -13.75 19.94
N ILE A 111 5.77 -12.42 20.03
CA ILE A 111 4.65 -11.68 20.62
C ILE A 111 3.48 -11.46 19.65
N VAL A 112 3.65 -11.78 18.36
CA VAL A 112 2.62 -11.61 17.34
C VAL A 112 2.35 -12.94 16.64
N ASP A 113 1.08 -13.34 16.62
CA ASP A 113 0.56 -14.41 15.78
C ASP A 113 -0.32 -13.78 14.69
N VAL A 114 -0.02 -14.07 13.43
CA VAL A 114 -0.77 -13.55 12.27
C VAL A 114 -1.20 -14.68 11.35
N GLN A 115 -2.45 -14.65 10.94
CA GLN A 115 -3.02 -15.57 9.96
C GLN A 115 -2.82 -15.02 8.54
N ARG A 116 -2.38 -15.87 7.62
CA ARG A 116 -2.30 -15.58 6.18
C ARG A 116 -3.63 -15.81 5.48
N GLU A 117 -3.73 -15.29 4.27
CA GLU A 117 -4.85 -15.40 3.33
C GLU A 117 -5.20 -16.88 3.05
N ASP A 118 -4.20 -17.77 3.05
CA ASP A 118 -4.36 -19.23 2.90
C ASP A 118 -4.82 -19.95 4.20
N GLY A 119 -4.98 -19.21 5.30
CA GLY A 119 -5.39 -19.69 6.61
C GLY A 119 -4.26 -20.21 7.50
N THR A 120 -3.01 -20.20 7.04
CA THR A 120 -1.84 -20.61 7.84
C THR A 120 -1.47 -19.56 8.90
N TRP A 121 -0.91 -20.01 10.01
CA TRP A 121 -0.49 -19.14 11.13
C TRP A 121 1.02 -18.97 11.15
N HIS A 122 1.46 -17.73 11.34
CA HIS A 122 2.87 -17.34 11.39
C HIS A 122 3.14 -16.54 12.64
N GLN A 123 4.27 -16.80 13.27
CA GLN A 123 4.73 -16.07 14.45
C GLN A 123 5.83 -15.08 14.07
N GLN A 124 5.80 -13.90 14.66
CA GLN A 124 6.83 -12.88 14.48
C GLN A 124 7.11 -12.11 15.78
N ASP A 125 8.35 -11.64 15.87
CA ASP A 125 8.86 -11.01 17.09
C ASP A 125 8.38 -9.57 17.26
N ASP A 126 7.91 -8.93 16.19
CA ASP A 126 7.49 -7.53 16.22
C ASP A 126 6.42 -7.20 15.18
N TRP A 127 5.71 -6.10 15.41
CA TRP A 127 4.76 -5.45 14.51
C TRP A 127 4.61 -3.98 14.94
N PRO A 128 4.63 -2.99 14.01
CA PRO A 128 4.75 -3.13 12.56
C PRO A 128 6.18 -3.45 12.07
N GLN A 129 6.36 -3.61 10.76
CA GLN A 129 7.65 -3.84 10.10
C GLN A 129 8.28 -2.55 9.58
N ASP A 130 9.52 -2.64 9.10
CA ASP A 130 10.28 -1.51 8.55
C ASP A 130 9.60 -0.90 7.31
N GLU A 131 9.84 0.39 7.10
CA GLU A 131 9.22 1.20 6.05
C GLU A 131 10.08 1.24 4.78
N THR A 132 9.43 1.02 3.63
CA THR A 132 9.99 1.19 2.29
C THR A 132 9.22 2.28 1.56
N THR A 133 9.93 3.26 1.00
CA THR A 133 9.34 4.37 0.23
C THR A 133 9.37 4.08 -1.27
N LEU A 134 8.21 4.23 -1.92
CA LEU A 134 8.03 4.17 -3.35
C LEU A 134 7.72 5.59 -3.87
N HIS A 135 8.42 5.99 -4.92
CA HIS A 135 8.29 7.29 -5.56
C HIS A 135 7.36 7.22 -6.77
N PHE A 136 6.61 8.29 -7.00
CA PHE A 136 5.63 8.35 -8.08
C PHE A 136 6.27 8.89 -9.36
N LYS A 137 5.80 8.39 -10.50
CA LYS A 137 6.04 8.98 -11.82
C LYS A 137 4.74 9.11 -12.59
N ALA A 138 4.57 10.23 -13.28
CA ALA A 138 3.44 10.44 -14.15
C ALA A 138 3.36 9.36 -15.25
N GLY A 139 2.15 8.98 -15.62
CA GLY A 139 1.90 8.12 -16.77
C GLY A 139 2.18 8.84 -18.08
N THR A 140 2.47 8.08 -19.13
CA THR A 140 2.67 8.58 -20.49
C THR A 140 1.62 8.01 -21.43
N ASP A 141 1.29 8.73 -22.50
CA ASP A 141 0.45 8.23 -23.61
C ASP A 141 -0.92 7.63 -23.22
N GLY A 142 -1.50 8.11 -22.11
CA GLY A 142 -2.82 7.69 -21.64
C GLY A 142 -2.81 6.43 -20.79
N GLU A 143 -1.63 6.04 -20.30
CA GLU A 143 -1.45 4.97 -19.31
C GLU A 143 -1.40 5.53 -17.89
N SER A 144 -1.51 4.65 -16.90
CA SER A 144 -1.29 5.00 -15.50
C SER A 144 0.17 5.26 -15.18
N GLY A 145 0.41 5.94 -14.06
CA GLY A 145 1.75 6.20 -13.57
C GLY A 145 2.45 4.97 -13.00
N ILE A 146 3.71 5.13 -12.62
CA ILE A 146 4.49 4.05 -11.99
C ILE A 146 4.91 4.42 -10.57
N LEU A 147 5.11 3.38 -9.76
CA LEU A 147 5.74 3.41 -8.45
C LEU A 147 7.11 2.74 -8.55
N SER A 148 8.15 3.35 -7.97
CA SER A 148 9.50 2.76 -7.91
C SER A 148 10.16 3.00 -6.56
N VAL A 149 10.81 1.97 -6.02
CA VAL A 149 11.69 2.11 -4.84
C VAL A 149 13.03 2.79 -5.18
N ASP A 150 13.42 2.76 -6.45
CA ASP A 150 14.66 3.38 -6.91
C ASP A 150 14.44 4.83 -7.33
N SER A 151 15.55 5.54 -7.55
CA SER A 151 15.50 6.88 -8.15
C SER A 151 14.81 6.86 -9.52
N ILE A 152 13.90 7.82 -9.71
CA ILE A 152 13.13 8.00 -10.93
C ILE A 152 13.63 9.26 -11.64
N VAL A 153 13.82 9.19 -12.96
CA VAL A 153 13.97 10.39 -13.78
C VAL A 153 12.61 11.06 -13.84
N ASN A 154 12.44 12.17 -13.12
CA ASN A 154 11.16 12.86 -13.04
C ASN A 154 11.36 14.37 -13.13
N ASN A 155 10.44 15.05 -13.80
CA ASN A 155 10.42 16.51 -13.86
C ASN A 155 9.51 17.02 -12.74
N PRO A 156 10.03 17.83 -11.79
CA PRO A 156 9.25 18.31 -10.65
C PRO A 156 8.09 19.24 -11.00
N MET A 157 7.91 19.57 -12.28
CA MET A 157 6.83 20.41 -12.79
C MET A 157 5.78 19.60 -13.57
N ASP A 158 5.97 18.29 -13.75
CA ASP A 158 4.98 17.45 -14.40
C ASP A 158 3.80 17.25 -13.45
N THR A 159 2.59 17.38 -14.00
CA THR A 159 1.34 17.32 -13.24
C THR A 159 0.39 16.32 -13.87
N GLU A 160 -0.36 15.64 -13.03
CA GLU A 160 -1.53 14.84 -13.42
C GLU A 160 -2.75 15.34 -12.65
N TYR A 161 -3.95 15.15 -13.20
CA TYR A 161 -5.17 15.56 -12.54
C TYR A 161 -6.31 14.60 -12.81
N PHE A 162 -7.29 14.61 -11.91
CA PHE A 162 -8.56 13.92 -12.09
C PHE A 162 -9.71 14.74 -11.49
N LEU A 163 -10.94 14.34 -11.83
CA LEU A 163 -12.17 14.96 -11.37
C LEU A 163 -12.96 14.01 -10.48
N ASP A 164 -13.36 14.46 -9.29
CA ASP A 164 -14.24 13.69 -8.40
C ASP A 164 -15.51 13.23 -9.12
N ASN A 165 -15.79 11.93 -9.03
CA ASN A 165 -17.03 11.32 -9.50
C ASN A 165 -17.70 10.54 -8.35
N GLN A 166 -18.42 11.24 -7.49
CA GLN A 166 -19.17 10.65 -6.35
C GLN A 166 -20.17 9.52 -6.66
N SER A 167 -20.39 9.20 -7.95
CA SER A 167 -21.29 8.10 -8.37
C SER A 167 -20.54 6.83 -8.74
N MET A 168 -19.22 6.91 -8.99
CA MET A 168 -18.39 5.75 -9.32
C MET A 168 -18.18 4.90 -8.07
N ARG A 169 -18.34 3.58 -8.19
CA ARG A 169 -18.12 2.68 -7.06
C ARG A 169 -16.64 2.31 -6.91
N ASP A 170 -16.25 1.90 -5.72
CA ASP A 170 -14.89 1.49 -5.39
C ASP A 170 -14.42 0.24 -6.16
N ASP A 171 -15.33 -0.66 -6.56
CA ASP A 171 -15.02 -1.74 -7.49
C ASP A 171 -14.81 -1.24 -8.93
N GLU A 172 -15.56 -0.23 -9.36
CA GLU A 172 -15.40 0.36 -10.70
C GLU A 172 -14.17 1.29 -10.79
N ILE A 173 -13.79 1.96 -9.69
CA ILE A 173 -12.66 2.90 -9.66
C ILE A 173 -11.31 2.18 -9.70
N ILE A 174 -11.24 0.88 -9.47
CA ILE A 174 -9.99 0.12 -9.53
C ILE A 174 -9.81 -0.68 -10.83
N ASP A 175 -10.87 -0.81 -11.64
CA ASP A 175 -10.86 -1.57 -12.91
C ASP A 175 -10.07 -0.86 -14.02
N ASP A 176 -9.57 -1.61 -15.01
CA ASP A 176 -8.80 -1.09 -16.17
C ASP A 176 -7.60 -0.23 -15.76
N ILE A 177 -6.83 -0.68 -14.75
CA ILE A 177 -5.82 0.14 -14.09
C ILE A 177 -4.67 0.59 -15.00
N GLU A 178 -4.36 -0.15 -16.05
CA GLU A 178 -3.31 0.22 -17.00
C GLU A 178 -3.62 1.51 -17.76
N LEU A 179 -4.90 1.88 -17.85
CA LEU A 179 -5.36 3.03 -18.62
C LEU A 179 -5.66 4.22 -17.72
N SER A 180 -5.26 5.40 -18.20
CA SER A 180 -5.67 6.68 -17.61
C SER A 180 -7.20 6.80 -17.58
N ASN A 181 -7.70 7.38 -16.51
CA ASN A 181 -9.11 7.58 -16.25
C ASN A 181 -9.30 9.01 -15.74
N SER A 182 -10.34 9.71 -16.20
CA SER A 182 -10.59 11.10 -15.78
C SER A 182 -11.02 11.22 -14.32
N ASP A 183 -11.41 10.12 -13.69
CA ASP A 183 -12.09 10.09 -12.41
C ASP A 183 -11.17 9.61 -11.27
N ARG A 184 -9.92 9.22 -11.57
CA ARG A 184 -8.89 8.80 -10.60
C ARG A 184 -7.49 9.08 -11.11
N LEU A 185 -6.50 9.04 -10.22
CA LEU A 185 -5.11 8.75 -10.62
C LEU A 185 -4.68 7.40 -10.07
N ALA A 186 -3.80 6.73 -10.79
CA ALA A 186 -3.30 5.42 -10.43
C ALA A 186 -1.81 5.29 -10.73
N TYR A 187 -1.11 4.59 -9.84
CA TYR A 187 0.31 4.31 -9.99
C TYR A 187 0.60 2.86 -9.63
N LEU A 188 1.39 2.17 -10.45
CA LEU A 188 1.64 0.74 -10.33
C LEU A 188 3.12 0.45 -10.05
N SER A 189 3.38 -0.48 -9.14
CA SER A 189 4.68 -1.14 -9.01
C SER A 189 5.00 -1.92 -10.30
N PRO A 190 6.27 -2.36 -10.49
CA PRO A 190 6.52 -3.42 -11.46
C PRO A 190 5.74 -4.70 -11.09
N GLU A 191 5.57 -5.60 -12.07
CA GLU A 191 5.14 -6.96 -11.76
C GLU A 191 6.12 -7.59 -10.77
N LEU A 192 5.59 -8.20 -9.72
CA LEU A 192 6.41 -8.79 -8.67
C LEU A 192 7.05 -10.09 -9.14
N THR A 193 8.35 -10.24 -8.93
CA THR A 193 9.06 -11.51 -9.24
C THR A 193 8.92 -12.53 -8.13
N GLU A 194 8.67 -12.09 -6.90
CA GLU A 194 8.52 -12.89 -5.69
C GLU A 194 7.42 -12.31 -4.79
N GLN A 195 7.07 -13.01 -3.71
CA GLN A 195 6.06 -12.50 -2.77
C GLN A 195 6.55 -11.23 -2.07
N VAL A 196 5.70 -10.20 -2.02
CA VAL A 196 5.92 -9.01 -1.19
C VAL A 196 4.87 -8.99 -0.10
N ARG A 197 5.31 -8.86 1.15
CA ARG A 197 4.39 -8.81 2.29
C ARG A 197 4.45 -7.44 2.95
N ILE A 198 3.28 -6.84 3.19
CA ILE A 198 3.14 -5.68 4.07
C ILE A 198 2.68 -6.14 5.46
N SER A 199 3.17 -5.49 6.52
CA SER A 199 2.80 -5.78 7.91
C SER A 199 2.95 -4.52 8.75
N GLY A 200 1.90 -3.69 8.77
CA GLY A 200 1.92 -2.39 9.45
C GLY A 200 0.96 -1.39 8.82
N THR A 201 1.29 -0.10 8.92
CA THR A 201 0.46 1.01 8.43
C THR A 201 1.05 1.60 7.15
N PRO A 202 0.42 1.46 5.98
CA PRO A 202 0.78 2.23 4.79
C PRO A 202 0.49 3.73 4.98
N GLU A 203 1.37 4.58 4.48
CA GLU A 203 1.22 6.04 4.48
C GLU A 203 1.36 6.57 3.06
N ILE A 204 0.55 7.56 2.69
CA ILE A 204 0.72 8.29 1.44
C ILE A 204 1.00 9.75 1.71
N LYS A 205 1.90 10.31 0.90
CA LYS A 205 2.20 11.73 0.86
C LYS A 205 2.10 12.22 -0.58
N ILE A 206 1.27 13.21 -0.84
CA ILE A 206 1.15 13.83 -2.16
C ILE A 206 1.41 15.33 -2.08
N GLU A 207 2.11 15.87 -3.07
CA GLU A 207 2.11 17.30 -3.33
C GLU A 207 1.02 17.60 -4.36
N ALA A 208 0.02 18.40 -4.00
CA ALA A 208 -1.15 18.61 -4.84
C ALA A 208 -1.82 19.97 -4.63
N SER A 209 -2.67 20.36 -5.58
CA SER A 209 -3.57 21.50 -5.47
C SER A 209 -5.02 21.11 -5.80
N ILE A 210 -5.98 21.83 -5.21
CA ILE A 210 -7.41 21.57 -5.35
C ILE A 210 -8.11 22.83 -5.87
N ASP A 211 -9.03 22.71 -6.82
CA ASP A 211 -9.73 23.85 -7.45
C ASP A 211 -10.74 24.58 -6.54
N ARG A 212 -10.92 24.11 -5.30
CA ARG A 212 -11.93 24.58 -4.34
C ARG A 212 -11.42 24.50 -2.89
N PRO A 213 -12.12 25.16 -1.93
CA PRO A 213 -11.65 25.24 -0.55
C PRO A 213 -11.70 23.94 0.26
N VAL A 214 -12.49 22.94 -0.19
CA VAL A 214 -12.68 21.67 0.52
C VAL A 214 -13.15 20.59 -0.44
N THR A 215 -12.67 19.38 -0.23
CA THR A 215 -13.07 18.12 -0.86
C THR A 215 -12.65 16.97 0.07
N ASN A 216 -12.84 15.71 -0.32
CA ASN A 216 -12.24 14.58 0.36
C ASN A 216 -10.93 14.18 -0.35
N LEU A 217 -10.00 13.58 0.39
CA LEU A 217 -8.87 12.84 -0.19
C LEU A 217 -8.98 11.37 0.23
N THR A 218 -8.89 10.47 -0.73
CA THR A 218 -8.94 9.02 -0.55
C THR A 218 -7.74 8.40 -1.25
N ALA A 219 -7.12 7.43 -0.60
CA ALA A 219 -6.13 6.54 -1.20
C ALA A 219 -6.55 5.08 -0.98
N LEU A 220 -6.49 4.27 -2.04
CA LEU A 220 -6.75 2.83 -2.01
C LEU A 220 -5.47 2.09 -2.38
N LEU A 221 -5.01 1.19 -1.52
CA LEU A 221 -3.95 0.24 -1.83
C LEU A 221 -4.59 -1.03 -2.38
N VAL A 222 -4.20 -1.43 -3.59
CA VAL A 222 -4.87 -2.46 -4.37
C VAL A 222 -3.87 -3.51 -4.82
N ASP A 223 -4.25 -4.77 -4.73
CA ASP A 223 -3.54 -5.90 -5.33
C ASP A 223 -4.10 -6.17 -6.73
N TYR A 224 -3.25 -6.09 -7.74
CA TYR A 224 -3.60 -6.32 -9.14
C TYR A 224 -3.01 -7.66 -9.60
N ASP A 225 -3.85 -8.70 -9.67
CA ASP A 225 -3.48 -10.04 -10.15
C ASP A 225 -3.61 -10.23 -11.68
N GLY A 226 -4.03 -9.16 -12.38
CA GLY A 226 -4.30 -9.15 -13.82
C GLY A 226 -5.71 -9.62 -14.22
N GLU A 227 -6.56 -10.07 -13.28
CA GLU A 227 -7.92 -10.54 -13.54
C GLU A 227 -8.99 -9.86 -12.68
N SER A 228 -8.81 -9.83 -11.36
CA SER A 228 -9.78 -9.36 -10.36
C SER A 228 -9.07 -8.59 -9.25
N PRO A 229 -8.93 -7.26 -9.40
CA PRO A 229 -8.22 -6.46 -8.41
C PRO A 229 -8.91 -6.44 -7.05
N GLU A 230 -8.11 -6.39 -5.98
CA GLU A 230 -8.59 -6.42 -4.59
C GLU A 230 -8.10 -5.19 -3.80
N ILE A 231 -9.02 -4.46 -3.17
CA ILE A 231 -8.66 -3.34 -2.28
C ILE A 231 -8.19 -3.92 -0.94
N ILE A 232 -6.87 -3.89 -0.72
CA ILE A 232 -6.23 -4.42 0.49
C ILE A 232 -6.46 -3.51 1.68
N THR A 233 -6.26 -2.21 1.48
CA THR A 233 -6.54 -1.20 2.51
C THR A 233 -6.80 0.16 1.89
N ARG A 234 -7.23 1.10 2.71
CA ARG A 234 -7.61 2.45 2.31
C ARG A 234 -7.42 3.47 3.43
N GLY A 235 -7.23 4.73 3.04
CA GLY A 235 -7.04 5.87 3.95
C GLY A 235 -7.77 7.11 3.45
N TRP A 236 -8.16 7.97 4.39
CA TRP A 236 -8.90 9.20 4.10
C TRP A 236 -8.35 10.38 4.88
N MET A 237 -8.43 11.56 4.28
CA MET A 237 -8.06 12.83 4.90
C MET A 237 -9.07 13.92 4.52
N ASP A 238 -9.47 14.75 5.50
CA ASP A 238 -10.02 16.08 5.20
C ASP A 238 -8.84 17.03 4.92
N PRO A 239 -8.71 17.56 3.69
CA PRO A 239 -7.61 18.44 3.32
C PRO A 239 -7.63 19.78 4.09
N GLN A 240 -8.69 20.11 4.82
CA GLN A 240 -8.73 21.28 5.71
C GLN A 240 -7.96 21.05 7.02
N ASN A 241 -7.63 19.79 7.36
CA ASN A 241 -6.92 19.42 8.59
C ASN A 241 -5.39 19.35 8.44
N LEU A 242 -4.80 20.12 7.51
CA LEU A 242 -3.35 20.16 7.25
C LEU A 242 -2.51 20.45 8.51
N GLU A 243 -2.96 21.40 9.33
CA GLU A 243 -2.22 21.84 10.52
C GLU A 243 -2.73 21.19 11.81
N SER A 244 -3.97 20.71 11.82
CA SER A 244 -4.62 20.13 13.00
C SER A 244 -5.85 19.31 12.63
N SER A 245 -6.03 18.18 13.30
CA SER A 245 -7.26 17.38 13.26
C SER A 245 -8.43 18.00 14.03
N SER A 246 -8.18 19.06 14.81
CA SER A 246 -9.19 19.70 15.68
C SER A 246 -9.69 21.05 15.17
N GLU A 247 -9.14 21.53 14.06
CA GLU A 247 -9.54 22.79 13.45
C GLU A 247 -9.45 22.70 11.93
N SER A 248 -10.60 22.68 11.27
CA SER A 248 -10.70 22.79 9.82
C SER A 248 -10.38 24.22 9.33
N VAL A 249 -9.36 24.36 8.48
CA VAL A 249 -9.04 25.61 7.77
C VAL A 249 -9.27 25.43 6.27
N PRO A 250 -10.19 26.21 5.65
CA PRO A 250 -10.45 26.11 4.21
C PRO A 250 -9.19 26.36 3.38
N LEU A 251 -9.00 25.55 2.33
CA LEU A 251 -7.91 25.73 1.39
C LEU A 251 -8.08 27.02 0.57
N THR A 252 -6.95 27.59 0.15
CA THR A 252 -6.91 28.51 -0.98
C THR A 252 -6.93 27.71 -2.29
N PRO A 253 -7.95 27.87 -3.15
CA PRO A 253 -8.04 27.13 -4.42
C PRO A 253 -6.81 27.30 -5.31
N ASN A 254 -6.35 26.20 -5.93
CA ASN A 254 -5.20 26.10 -6.81
C ASN A 254 -3.86 26.50 -6.17
N GLN A 255 -3.81 26.56 -4.84
CA GLN A 255 -2.54 26.60 -4.13
C GLN A 255 -2.06 25.17 -3.90
N GLU A 256 -0.76 24.95 -4.08
CA GLU A 256 -0.09 23.68 -3.79
C GLU A 256 0.08 23.49 -2.27
N TYR A 257 -0.18 22.28 -1.80
CA TYR A 257 0.02 21.82 -0.43
C TYR A 257 0.59 20.40 -0.45
N THR A 258 1.29 20.04 0.62
CA THR A 258 1.64 18.66 0.93
C THR A 258 0.53 18.05 1.79
N PHE A 259 -0.09 16.98 1.31
CA PHE A 259 -1.07 16.19 2.06
C PHE A 259 -0.44 14.86 2.46
N THR A 260 -0.58 14.46 3.71
CA THR A 260 -0.04 13.20 4.24
C THR A 260 -1.07 12.53 5.13
N TRP A 261 -1.36 11.25 4.88
CA TRP A 261 -2.27 10.48 5.72
C TRP A 261 -2.01 8.97 5.66
N ASP A 262 -2.36 8.32 6.77
CA ASP A 262 -2.28 6.87 6.90
C ASP A 262 -3.48 6.17 6.26
N MET A 263 -3.25 4.94 5.83
CA MET A 263 -4.28 3.95 5.56
C MET A 263 -4.62 3.13 6.81
N GLN A 264 -5.61 2.24 6.70
CA GLN A 264 -5.83 1.24 7.73
C GLN A 264 -4.62 0.27 7.78
N PRO A 265 -4.04 0.01 8.97
CA PRO A 265 -2.99 -1.00 9.10
C PRO A 265 -3.46 -2.38 8.62
N HIS A 266 -2.57 -3.12 7.97
CA HIS A 266 -2.89 -4.45 7.45
C HIS A 266 -1.69 -5.39 7.54
N ASP A 267 -1.95 -6.68 7.39
CA ASP A 267 -0.95 -7.70 7.10
C ASP A 267 -1.40 -8.47 5.85
N TYR A 268 -0.67 -8.35 4.74
CA TYR A 268 -1.10 -8.91 3.45
C TYR A 268 0.09 -9.35 2.61
N VAL A 269 -0.07 -10.45 1.86
CA VAL A 269 0.93 -10.97 0.91
C VAL A 269 0.46 -10.74 -0.52
N PHE A 270 1.19 -9.91 -1.25
CA PHE A 270 1.09 -9.78 -2.70
C PHE A 270 1.84 -10.95 -3.36
N GLU A 271 1.17 -11.67 -4.24
CA GLU A 271 1.73 -12.86 -4.90
C GLU A 271 2.63 -12.48 -6.10
N PRO A 272 3.55 -13.37 -6.52
CA PRO A 272 4.34 -13.14 -7.73
C PRO A 272 3.44 -12.94 -8.95
N ARG A 273 3.86 -12.04 -9.84
CA ARG A 273 3.16 -11.55 -11.04
C ARG A 273 2.04 -10.54 -10.76
N ASN A 274 1.68 -10.33 -9.50
CA ASN A 274 0.78 -9.23 -9.16
C ASN A 274 1.52 -7.90 -9.24
N GLN A 275 0.77 -6.80 -9.21
CA GLN A 275 1.29 -5.45 -9.02
C GLN A 275 0.64 -4.80 -7.81
N ILE A 276 1.44 -4.06 -7.05
CA ILE A 276 0.96 -3.18 -5.99
C ILE A 276 0.52 -1.87 -6.65
N GLY A 277 -0.75 -1.54 -6.53
CA GLY A 277 -1.31 -0.30 -7.06
C GLY A 277 -1.78 0.65 -5.99
N ILE A 278 -1.56 1.95 -6.22
CA ILE A 278 -2.16 3.02 -5.44
C ILE A 278 -3.15 3.78 -6.32
N VAL A 279 -4.40 3.89 -5.85
CA VAL A 279 -5.46 4.66 -6.52
C VAL A 279 -5.80 5.87 -5.67
N LEU A 280 -5.68 7.06 -6.26
CA LEU A 280 -6.14 8.31 -5.70
C LEU A 280 -7.56 8.60 -6.18
N ASP A 281 -8.46 8.80 -5.22
CA ASP A 281 -9.84 9.19 -5.43
C ASP A 281 -10.21 10.28 -4.40
N GLN A 282 -11.39 10.88 -4.52
CA GLN A 282 -11.94 11.80 -3.55
C GLN A 282 -13.11 11.15 -2.82
N SER A 283 -14.15 10.73 -3.52
CA SER A 283 -15.38 10.21 -2.91
C SER A 283 -15.42 8.68 -2.85
N ASP A 284 -14.84 8.11 -1.78
CA ASP A 284 -14.93 6.66 -1.52
C ASP A 284 -16.38 6.18 -1.31
N TRP A 285 -16.94 5.61 -2.38
CA TRP A 285 -18.30 5.12 -2.47
C TRP A 285 -18.28 3.64 -2.87
N GLY A 286 -18.82 2.76 -2.03
CA GLY A 286 -18.72 1.32 -2.30
C GLY A 286 -19.79 0.50 -1.61
N GLU A 287 -19.40 -0.71 -1.19
CA GLU A 287 -20.19 -1.50 -0.23
C GLU A 287 -20.45 -0.70 1.06
N PHE A 288 -19.48 0.12 1.46
CA PHE A 288 -19.55 1.01 2.61
C PHE A 288 -19.53 2.49 2.19
N GLN A 289 -19.96 3.37 3.10
CA GLN A 289 -20.06 4.83 2.86
C GLN A 289 -19.10 5.57 3.78
N TYR A 290 -17.82 5.62 3.41
CA TYR A 290 -16.76 6.15 4.28
C TYR A 290 -16.63 7.65 4.22
N THR A 291 -16.94 8.26 3.07
CA THR A 291 -16.87 9.71 2.87
C THR A 291 -18.26 10.33 2.69
N ILE A 292 -18.36 11.64 2.91
CA ILE A 292 -19.49 12.42 2.40
C ILE A 292 -19.39 12.50 0.88
N ARG A 293 -20.52 12.70 0.20
CA ARG A 293 -20.57 12.77 -1.27
C ARG A 293 -20.98 14.17 -1.73
N PRO A 294 -20.00 15.07 -1.97
CA PRO A 294 -20.25 16.42 -2.46
C PRO A 294 -20.67 16.40 -3.95
N ASP A 295 -21.08 17.56 -4.48
CA ASP A 295 -21.33 17.67 -5.92
C ASP A 295 -20.03 17.36 -6.70
N PRO A 296 -20.10 16.55 -7.77
CA PRO A 296 -18.91 16.04 -8.46
C PRO A 296 -18.13 17.13 -9.19
N GLY A 297 -16.93 16.78 -9.63
CA GLY A 297 -16.06 17.63 -10.45
C GLY A 297 -15.11 18.50 -9.65
N ALA A 298 -14.77 18.12 -8.41
CA ALA A 298 -13.57 18.63 -7.75
C ALA A 298 -12.35 18.19 -8.53
N GLU A 299 -11.45 19.12 -8.84
CA GLU A 299 -10.22 18.80 -9.54
C GLU A 299 -9.10 18.72 -8.52
N LEU A 300 -8.44 17.56 -8.45
CA LEU A 300 -7.18 17.37 -7.73
C LEU A 300 -6.06 17.29 -8.77
N THR A 301 -5.10 18.21 -8.68
CA THR A 301 -3.88 18.19 -9.50
C THR A 301 -2.70 17.78 -8.64
N VAL A 302 -2.05 16.67 -8.97
CA VAL A 302 -0.92 16.08 -8.24
C VAL A 302 0.39 16.38 -8.97
N LEU A 303 1.47 16.56 -8.22
CA LEU A 303 2.86 16.62 -8.66
C LEU A 303 3.54 15.28 -8.31
N PRO A 304 3.58 14.30 -9.25
CA PRO A 304 4.05 12.94 -8.93
C PRO A 304 5.51 12.93 -8.43
N ALA A 305 6.38 13.76 -9.01
CA ALA A 305 7.79 13.84 -8.62
C ALA A 305 8.05 14.22 -7.14
N LEU A 306 7.05 14.78 -6.46
CA LEU A 306 7.11 15.22 -5.07
C LEU A 306 6.22 14.37 -4.15
N SER A 307 5.67 13.28 -4.68
CA SER A 307 4.73 12.39 -4.01
C SER A 307 5.36 11.02 -3.75
N GLU A 308 4.99 10.40 -2.64
CA GLU A 308 5.61 9.22 -2.04
C GLU A 308 4.54 8.31 -1.42
N LEU A 309 4.77 6.99 -1.50
CA LEU A 309 4.00 5.95 -0.84
C LEU A 309 4.95 5.18 0.06
N THR A 310 4.65 5.11 1.35
CA THR A 310 5.45 4.37 2.32
C THR A 310 4.70 3.08 2.68
N LEU A 311 5.35 1.94 2.45
CA LEU A 311 4.81 0.61 2.74
C LEU A 311 5.63 -0.09 3.83
N PRO A 312 4.99 -0.76 4.81
CA PRO A 312 5.67 -1.50 5.87
C PRO A 312 6.07 -2.90 5.38
N ILE A 313 7.10 -2.99 4.54
CA ILE A 313 7.49 -4.22 3.85
C ILE A 313 8.27 -5.15 4.79
N VAL A 314 7.91 -6.43 4.79
CA VAL A 314 8.64 -7.46 5.55
C VAL A 314 9.83 -7.94 4.71
N GLY A 315 11.04 -7.74 5.21
CA GLY A 315 12.26 -8.20 4.55
C GLY A 315 12.89 -7.12 3.69
N ASP A 316 13.43 -7.50 2.54
CA ASP A 316 13.92 -6.55 1.53
C ASP A 316 12.84 -6.21 0.51
N ASP A 317 13.14 -5.21 -0.32
CA ASP A 317 12.28 -4.69 -1.37
C ASP A 317 12.80 -5.06 -2.78
N ASP A 318 13.57 -6.14 -2.91
CA ASP A 318 14.20 -6.54 -4.18
C ASP A 318 13.16 -6.92 -5.25
N ALA A 319 12.03 -7.52 -4.85
CA ALA A 319 10.92 -7.83 -5.74
C ALA A 319 10.25 -6.57 -6.35
N LEU A 320 10.50 -5.38 -5.79
CA LEU A 320 10.02 -4.09 -6.30
C LEU A 320 11.06 -3.36 -7.16
N ARG A 321 12.29 -3.90 -7.28
CA ARG A 321 13.37 -3.29 -8.04
C ARG A 321 13.42 -3.79 -9.47
N VAL A 322 13.25 -2.87 -10.41
CA VAL A 322 13.57 -3.10 -11.82
C VAL A 322 14.72 -2.22 -12.24
N THR A 323 15.87 -2.86 -12.41
CA THR A 323 17.10 -2.33 -12.99
C THR A 323 17.61 -3.35 -13.99
N ALA A 324 18.56 -2.98 -14.84
CA ALA A 324 19.20 -3.95 -15.72
C ALA A 324 19.88 -5.08 -14.93
N ASP A 325 20.44 -4.78 -13.75
CA ASP A 325 21.05 -5.79 -12.86
C ASP A 325 20.02 -6.76 -12.29
N SER A 326 18.85 -6.27 -11.83
CA SER A 326 17.79 -7.17 -11.34
C SER A 326 17.17 -7.99 -12.47
N MET A 327 17.05 -7.41 -13.67
CA MET A 327 16.63 -8.13 -14.88
C MET A 327 17.66 -9.19 -15.30
N GLU A 328 18.97 -8.99 -15.10
CA GLU A 328 19.97 -10.04 -15.33
C GLU A 328 19.72 -11.24 -14.42
N SER A 329 19.49 -10.98 -13.13
CA SER A 329 19.18 -12.04 -12.15
C SER A 329 17.88 -12.77 -12.49
N LEU A 330 16.87 -12.04 -12.99
CA LEU A 330 15.63 -12.64 -13.47
C LEU A 330 15.87 -13.54 -14.69
N VAL A 331 16.69 -13.12 -15.66
CA VAL A 331 17.07 -13.96 -16.82
C VAL A 331 17.82 -15.22 -16.37
N GLU A 332 18.73 -15.10 -15.40
CA GLU A 332 19.43 -16.25 -14.80
C GLU A 332 18.44 -17.25 -14.17
N SER A 333 17.48 -16.76 -13.36
CA SER A 333 16.45 -17.61 -12.75
C SER A 333 15.60 -18.33 -13.82
N LEU A 334 15.17 -17.61 -14.85
CA LEU A 334 14.38 -18.18 -15.96
C LEU A 334 15.18 -19.21 -16.76
N GLU A 335 16.51 -19.06 -16.90
CA GLU A 335 17.39 -20.07 -17.47
C GLU A 335 17.44 -21.34 -16.61
N GLU A 336 17.57 -21.19 -15.29
CA GLU A 336 17.55 -22.33 -14.36
C GLU A 336 16.20 -23.08 -14.36
N GLU A 337 15.10 -22.36 -14.59
CA GLU A 337 13.75 -22.91 -14.77
C GLU A 337 13.56 -23.60 -16.14
N GLY A 338 14.49 -23.42 -17.08
CA GLY A 338 14.45 -24.02 -18.41
C GLY A 338 13.50 -23.30 -19.37
N GLU A 339 13.28 -22.00 -19.17
CA GLU A 339 12.37 -21.18 -19.98
C GLU A 339 13.00 -20.72 -21.32
N PHE A 340 14.26 -21.09 -21.57
CA PHE A 340 15.01 -20.80 -22.81
C PHE A 340 15.35 -22.06 -23.60
N GLY A 341 15.45 -21.92 -24.92
CA GLY A 341 15.81 -23.00 -25.83
C GLY A 341 17.21 -23.55 -25.56
N ASN A 342 18.17 -22.67 -25.23
CA ASN A 342 19.50 -23.03 -24.78
C ASN A 342 20.21 -21.86 -24.04
N SER A 343 21.34 -22.13 -23.39
CA SER A 343 22.10 -21.13 -22.63
C SER A 343 22.64 -19.95 -23.46
N ASP A 344 22.85 -20.10 -24.77
CA ASP A 344 23.27 -18.96 -25.60
C ASP A 344 22.12 -17.95 -25.79
N ASP A 345 20.85 -18.39 -25.73
CA ASP A 345 19.67 -17.52 -25.86
C ASP A 345 19.55 -16.61 -24.62
N ALA A 346 19.59 -17.19 -23.41
CA ALA A 346 19.64 -16.45 -22.15
C ALA A 346 20.87 -15.54 -22.06
N ARG A 347 22.05 -16.05 -22.44
CA ARG A 347 23.30 -15.26 -22.44
C ARG A 347 23.25 -14.05 -23.35
N SER A 348 22.53 -14.11 -24.47
CA SER A 348 22.38 -12.96 -25.36
C SER A 348 21.61 -11.81 -24.70
N LEU A 349 20.60 -12.12 -23.88
CA LEU A 349 19.85 -11.13 -23.10
C LEU A 349 20.71 -10.54 -21.99
N MET A 350 21.40 -11.39 -21.21
CA MET A 350 22.31 -10.94 -20.14
C MET A 350 23.38 -9.98 -20.67
N LEU A 351 24.04 -10.30 -21.80
CA LEU A 351 25.05 -9.43 -22.40
C LEU A 351 24.50 -8.05 -22.80
N HIS A 352 23.23 -8.00 -23.20
CA HIS A 352 22.57 -6.73 -23.49
C HIS A 352 22.36 -5.93 -22.21
N LEU A 353 21.77 -6.56 -21.19
CA LEU A 353 21.49 -5.93 -19.90
C LEU A 353 22.76 -5.43 -19.22
N THR A 354 23.91 -6.11 -19.36
CA THR A 354 25.19 -5.63 -18.81
C THR A 354 25.59 -4.29 -19.40
N SER A 355 25.27 -4.07 -20.68
CA SER A 355 25.51 -2.79 -21.33
C SER A 355 24.54 -1.71 -20.84
N VAL A 356 23.28 -2.08 -20.57
CA VAL A 356 22.25 -1.17 -20.03
C VAL A 356 22.57 -0.76 -18.60
N SER A 357 22.96 -1.71 -17.74
CA SER A 357 23.44 -1.47 -16.38
C SER A 357 24.58 -0.44 -16.36
N HIS A 358 25.50 -0.50 -17.33
CA HIS A 358 26.55 0.51 -17.45
C HIS A 358 26.01 1.92 -17.74
N TYR A 359 24.93 2.06 -18.50
CA TYR A 359 24.27 3.34 -18.77
C TYR A 359 23.43 3.83 -17.58
N GLU A 360 22.74 2.93 -16.87
CA GLU A 360 22.03 3.27 -15.62
C GLU A 360 23.00 3.85 -14.59
N ASN A 361 24.14 3.18 -14.39
CA ASN A 361 25.21 3.64 -13.48
C ASN A 361 25.83 4.99 -13.86
N GLN A 362 25.63 5.45 -15.10
CA GLN A 362 26.08 6.76 -15.59
C GLN A 362 24.95 7.79 -15.69
N GLU A 363 23.72 7.43 -15.31
CA GLU A 363 22.52 8.26 -15.43
C GLU A 363 22.27 8.71 -16.89
N GLU A 364 22.66 7.88 -17.87
CA GLU A 364 22.49 8.18 -19.31
C GLU A 364 21.11 7.75 -19.82
N ALA A 365 20.06 8.42 -19.34
CA ALA A 365 18.65 8.09 -19.60
C ALA A 365 18.32 7.82 -21.09
N GLU A 366 18.73 8.71 -22.01
CA GLU A 366 18.50 8.52 -23.46
C GLU A 366 19.11 7.21 -24.00
N LYS A 367 20.23 6.74 -23.43
CA LYS A 367 20.85 5.48 -23.85
C LYS A 367 20.15 4.29 -23.22
N VAL A 368 19.72 4.37 -21.96
CA VAL A 368 18.94 3.31 -21.31
C VAL A 368 17.67 3.06 -22.13
N VAL A 369 16.85 4.09 -22.34
CA VAL A 369 15.60 4.02 -23.10
C VAL A 369 15.85 3.44 -24.50
N LYS A 370 16.82 4.01 -25.23
CA LYS A 370 17.13 3.54 -26.59
C LYS A 370 17.55 2.08 -26.65
N HIS A 371 18.40 1.63 -25.73
CA HIS A 371 18.88 0.24 -25.73
C HIS A 371 17.78 -0.75 -25.34
N MET A 372 16.87 -0.34 -24.45
CA MET A 372 15.71 -1.16 -24.11
C MET A 372 14.71 -1.22 -25.26
N GLU A 373 14.29 -0.08 -25.82
CA GLU A 373 13.29 0.02 -26.90
C GLU A 373 13.78 -0.57 -28.25
N GLU A 374 14.94 -0.13 -28.75
CA GLU A 374 15.42 -0.50 -30.09
C GLU A 374 16.33 -1.73 -30.09
N GLY A 375 16.51 -2.37 -28.94
CA GLY A 375 17.55 -3.37 -28.74
C GLY A 375 17.09 -4.59 -27.96
N PHE A 376 16.71 -4.39 -26.70
CA PHE A 376 16.29 -5.49 -25.84
C PHE A 376 14.91 -6.01 -26.23
N GLN A 377 13.93 -5.13 -26.48
CA GLN A 377 12.61 -5.52 -26.97
C GLN A 377 12.70 -6.28 -28.30
N ASP A 378 13.44 -5.76 -29.29
CA ASP A 378 13.69 -6.43 -30.58
C ASP A 378 14.28 -7.84 -30.39
N LEU A 379 15.19 -8.01 -29.41
CA LEU A 379 15.80 -9.30 -29.10
C LEU A 379 14.80 -10.26 -28.44
N LEU A 380 13.98 -9.79 -27.50
CA LEU A 380 12.91 -10.57 -26.89
C LEU A 380 11.88 -11.03 -27.93
N GLU A 381 11.44 -10.13 -28.80
CA GLU A 381 10.51 -10.45 -29.89
C GLU A 381 11.11 -11.47 -30.85
N TYR A 382 12.38 -11.30 -31.23
CA TYR A 382 13.08 -12.28 -32.05
C TYR A 382 13.12 -13.66 -31.38
N GLN A 383 13.43 -13.73 -30.08
CA GLN A 383 13.47 -15.00 -29.36
C GLN A 383 12.08 -15.65 -29.28
N ARG A 384 11.02 -14.87 -28.99
CA ARG A 384 9.64 -15.38 -28.97
C ARG A 384 9.22 -15.92 -30.33
N ASP A 385 9.44 -15.15 -31.40
CA ASP A 385 9.03 -15.51 -32.77
C ASP A 385 9.76 -16.75 -33.30
N ASN A 386 10.92 -17.08 -32.75
CA ASN A 386 11.71 -18.27 -33.09
C ASN A 386 11.60 -19.41 -32.05
N GLU A 387 10.67 -19.31 -31.09
CA GLU A 387 10.46 -20.31 -30.03
C GLU A 387 11.73 -20.59 -29.20
N LEU A 388 12.59 -19.58 -29.02
CA LEU A 388 13.84 -19.64 -28.24
C LEU A 388 13.63 -19.26 -26.76
N ILE A 389 12.47 -18.71 -26.44
CA ILE A 389 12.03 -18.34 -25.10
C ILE A 389 10.58 -18.79 -24.96
N SER A 390 10.16 -19.18 -23.76
CA SER A 390 8.77 -19.47 -23.48
C SER A 390 7.91 -18.20 -23.48
N GLU A 391 6.60 -18.35 -23.72
CA GLU A 391 5.65 -17.25 -23.59
C GLU A 391 5.65 -16.64 -22.18
N ARG A 392 5.84 -17.46 -21.14
CA ARG A 392 5.91 -16.99 -19.75
C ARG A 392 7.11 -16.06 -19.55
N ALA A 393 8.31 -16.50 -19.95
CA ALA A 393 9.52 -15.71 -19.79
C ALA A 393 9.50 -14.46 -20.68
N TYR A 394 8.97 -14.56 -21.91
CA TYR A 394 8.77 -13.38 -22.76
C TYR A 394 7.86 -12.35 -22.09
N ASN A 395 6.68 -12.76 -21.61
CA ASN A 395 5.72 -11.84 -21.00
C ASN A 395 6.28 -11.18 -19.73
N THR A 396 7.02 -11.93 -18.92
CA THR A 396 7.66 -11.37 -17.70
C THR A 396 8.74 -10.36 -18.07
N LEU A 397 9.64 -10.72 -19.01
CA LEU A 397 10.74 -9.85 -19.38
C LEU A 397 10.28 -8.60 -20.15
N ILE A 398 9.23 -8.69 -20.98
CA ILE A 398 8.69 -7.54 -21.69
C ILE A 398 8.00 -6.57 -20.72
N ALA A 399 7.25 -7.06 -19.73
CA ALA A 399 6.65 -6.21 -18.69
C ALA A 399 7.72 -5.42 -17.91
N HIS A 400 8.80 -6.07 -17.48
CA HIS A 400 9.93 -5.40 -16.83
C HIS A 400 10.68 -4.45 -17.76
N THR A 401 10.78 -4.79 -19.05
CA THR A 401 11.39 -3.91 -20.05
C THR A 401 10.59 -2.63 -20.21
N ASP A 402 9.27 -2.75 -20.35
CA ASP A 402 8.36 -1.62 -20.53
C ASP A 402 8.35 -0.74 -19.27
N TYR A 403 8.33 -1.35 -18.09
CA TYR A 403 8.49 -0.63 -16.83
C TYR A 403 9.83 0.11 -16.76
N LEU A 404 10.96 -0.52 -17.12
CA LEU A 404 12.28 0.11 -17.09
C LEU A 404 12.37 1.28 -18.07
N ILE A 405 11.79 1.13 -19.25
CA ILE A 405 11.67 2.21 -20.24
C ILE A 405 10.91 3.39 -19.62
N LYS A 406 9.69 3.15 -19.09
CA LYS A 406 8.87 4.17 -18.43
C LYS A 406 9.61 4.85 -17.29
N LYS A 407 10.37 4.10 -16.49
CA LYS A 407 11.19 4.64 -15.37
C LYS A 407 12.26 5.64 -15.84
N TRP A 408 12.83 5.44 -17.02
CA TRP A 408 13.93 6.25 -17.55
C TRP A 408 13.54 7.30 -18.61
N GLN A 409 12.33 7.24 -19.18
CA GLN A 409 11.78 8.26 -20.10
C GLN A 409 11.53 9.60 -19.40
#